data_AF-A0A0G4K468-F1
#
_entry.id   AF-A0A0G4K468-F1
#
_cell.length_a   1.000
_cell.length_b   1.000
_cell.length_c   1.000
_cell.angle_alpha   90.00
_cell.angle_beta   90.00
_cell.angle_gamma   90.00
#
_symmetry.space_group_name_H-M   'P 1'
#
loop_
_entity.id
_entity.type
_entity.pdbx_description
1 polymer ?
#
loop_
_entity_poly.entity_id
_entity_poly.type
_entity_poly.pdbx_seq_one_letter_code
_entity_poly.pdbx_strand_id
1 'polypeptide(L)'
;MKTTNMKVILKNKENNIKKIKRKIDYEKNMLLYMIKLYCKHNHKEYHKNYNKTFGSKNICKECEEVYNYACERTSKCRFISTKTFCSACSSHCYKKDMREKIKNIMIFSGKRMIFYSPVIALKHVFVMFVCNMKKNI
;
A
#
# COMPACT_ATOMS: atom_id res chain seq x y z
N MET A 1 16.16 -4.57 -42.04
CA MET A 1 16.08 -5.49 -40.87
C MET A 1 16.19 -4.80 -39.48
N LYS A 2 16.47 -3.49 -39.36
CA LYS A 2 16.60 -2.82 -38.03
C LYS A 2 15.28 -2.36 -37.39
N THR A 3 14.18 -2.30 -38.15
CA THR A 3 12.89 -1.73 -37.73
C THR A 3 12.01 -2.67 -36.90
N THR A 4 12.16 -3.99 -37.06
CA THR A 4 11.34 -4.98 -36.33
C THR A 4 11.74 -5.10 -34.86
N ASN A 5 13.04 -5.05 -34.53
CA ASN A 5 13.54 -5.10 -33.15
C ASN A 5 13.16 -3.84 -32.35
N MET A 6 13.18 -2.66 -32.97
CA MET A 6 12.85 -1.41 -32.28
C MET A 6 11.36 -1.33 -31.92
N LYS A 7 10.46 -1.79 -32.80
CA LYS A 7 9.01 -1.87 -32.51
C LYS A 7 8.70 -2.87 -31.38
N VAL A 8 9.40 -4.00 -31.32
CA VAL A 8 9.26 -4.99 -30.24
C VAL A 8 9.75 -4.43 -28.90
N ILE A 9 10.89 -3.74 -28.88
CA ILE A 9 11.44 -3.11 -27.66
C ILE A 9 10.48 -2.03 -27.12
N LEU A 10 9.94 -1.17 -27.99
CA LEU A 10 8.98 -0.13 -27.60
C LEU A 10 7.69 -0.74 -27.03
N LYS A 11 7.12 -1.75 -27.69
CA LYS A 11 5.91 -2.46 -27.24
C LYS A 11 6.11 -3.16 -25.88
N ASN A 12 7.30 -3.73 -25.65
CA ASN A 12 7.67 -4.33 -24.37
C ASN A 12 7.84 -3.28 -23.26
N LYS A 13 8.38 -2.09 -23.60
CA LYS A 13 8.48 -0.94 -22.67
C LYS A 13 7.08 -0.44 -22.27
N GLU A 14 6.18 -0.27 -23.23
CA GLU A 14 4.79 0.16 -22.99
C GLU A 14 4.02 -0.84 -22.11
N ASN A 15 4.14 -2.14 -22.39
CA ASN A 15 3.53 -3.19 -21.58
C ASN A 15 4.05 -3.19 -20.14
N ASN A 16 5.35 -2.96 -19.93
CA ASN A 16 5.93 -2.85 -18.60
C ASN A 16 5.45 -1.59 -17.85
N ILE A 17 5.34 -0.44 -18.53
CA ILE A 17 4.79 0.79 -17.94
C ILE A 17 3.32 0.57 -17.50
N LYS A 18 2.51 -0.07 -18.36
CA LYS A 18 1.11 -0.40 -18.05
C LYS A 18 1.00 -1.34 -16.85
N LYS A 19 1.88 -2.34 -16.75
CA LYS A 19 1.95 -3.28 -15.60
C LYS A 19 2.32 -2.55 -14.31
N ILE A 20 3.31 -1.66 -14.36
CA ILE A 20 3.74 -0.86 -13.20
C ILE A 20 2.61 0.05 -12.72
N LYS A 21 1.93 0.75 -13.64
CA LYS A 21 0.80 1.62 -13.32
C LYS A 21 -0.32 0.85 -12.61
N ARG A 22 -0.72 -0.30 -13.14
CA ARG A 22 -1.72 -1.18 -12.51
C ARG A 22 -1.32 -1.60 -11.10
N LYS A 23 -0.04 -1.92 -10.87
CA LYS A 23 0.48 -2.29 -9.55
C LYS A 23 0.43 -1.11 -8.57
N ILE A 24 0.81 0.09 -9.02
CA ILE A 24 0.72 1.32 -8.22
C ILE A 24 -0.73 1.57 -7.80
N ASP A 25 -1.67 1.49 -8.75
CA ASP A 25 -3.08 1.73 -8.49
C ASP A 25 -3.65 0.68 -7.52
N TYR A 26 -3.27 -0.59 -7.68
CA TYR A 26 -3.62 -1.66 -6.75
C TYR A 26 -3.11 -1.40 -5.33
N GLU A 27 -1.84 -1.04 -5.16
CA GLU A 27 -1.26 -0.73 -3.85
C GLU A 27 -1.94 0.48 -3.19
N LYS A 28 -2.25 1.54 -3.96
CA LYS A 28 -2.99 2.71 -3.46
C LYS A 28 -4.41 2.34 -3.03
N ASN A 29 -5.11 1.51 -3.79
CA ASN A 29 -6.47 1.09 -3.47
C ASN A 29 -6.51 0.17 -2.24
N MET A 30 -5.57 -0.77 -2.13
CA MET A 30 -5.43 -1.62 -0.94
C MET A 30 -5.14 -0.77 0.30
N LEU A 31 -4.21 0.19 0.21
CA LEU A 31 -3.91 1.08 1.31
C LEU A 31 -5.15 1.90 1.73
N LEU A 32 -5.91 2.41 0.77
CA LEU A 32 -7.15 3.14 1.05
C LEU A 32 -8.16 2.27 1.81
N TYR A 33 -8.33 1.01 1.40
CA TYR A 33 -9.21 0.06 2.07
C TYR A 33 -8.79 -0.18 3.51
N MET A 34 -7.50 -0.42 3.74
CA MET A 34 -6.94 -0.62 5.09
C MET A 34 -7.11 0.62 5.97
N ILE A 35 -6.92 1.82 5.44
CA ILE A 35 -7.10 3.07 6.17
C ILE A 35 -8.58 3.32 6.49
N LYS A 36 -9.49 3.06 5.56
CA LYS A 36 -10.94 3.16 5.81
C LYS A 36 -11.38 2.24 6.96
N LEU A 37 -10.88 1.00 6.96
CA LEU A 37 -11.19 0.04 8.03
C LEU A 37 -10.68 0.52 9.39
N TYR A 38 -9.45 1.05 9.44
CA TYR A 38 -8.86 1.62 10.64
C TYR A 38 -9.66 2.83 11.14
N CYS A 39 -9.92 3.80 10.26
CA CYS A 39 -10.63 5.03 10.57
C CYS A 39 -12.02 4.76 11.17
N LYS A 40 -12.80 3.86 10.55
CA LYS A 40 -14.14 3.50 11.03
C LYS A 40 -14.13 2.92 12.46
N HIS A 41 -13.08 2.20 12.84
CA HIS A 41 -13.01 1.53 14.13
C HIS A 41 -12.35 2.38 15.22
N ASN A 42 -11.27 3.09 14.88
CA ASN A 42 -10.50 3.87 15.84
C ASN A 42 -11.05 5.29 16.03
N HIS A 43 -11.74 5.85 15.03
CA HIS A 43 -12.27 7.22 15.07
C HIS A 43 -13.80 7.25 15.03
N LYS A 44 -14.44 6.42 15.87
CA LYS A 44 -15.91 6.30 15.93
C LYS A 44 -16.60 7.63 16.28
N GLU A 45 -16.04 8.39 17.21
CA GLU A 45 -16.60 9.68 17.62
C GLU A 45 -16.59 10.71 16.49
N TYR A 46 -15.51 10.74 15.70
CA TYR A 46 -15.44 11.57 14.50
C TYR A 46 -16.56 11.22 13.52
N HIS A 47 -16.78 9.92 13.25
CA HIS A 47 -17.84 9.48 12.36
C HIS A 47 -19.26 9.61 12.94
N LYS A 48 -19.39 9.78 14.26
CA LYS A 48 -20.67 10.05 14.93
C LYS A 48 -21.07 11.51 14.84
N ASN A 49 -20.10 12.42 14.99
CA ASN A 49 -20.33 13.87 15.07
C ASN A 49 -20.16 14.59 13.73
N TYR A 50 -19.30 14.06 12.85
CA TYR A 50 -19.05 14.61 11.53
C TYR A 50 -19.43 13.57 10.46
N ASN A 51 -20.57 13.80 9.80
CA ASN A 51 -20.89 13.18 8.51
C ASN A 51 -20.10 13.82 7.35
N LYS A 52 -19.00 14.54 7.66
CA LYS A 52 -18.20 15.25 6.67
C LYS A 52 -17.14 14.31 6.12
N THR A 53 -17.39 13.87 4.90
CA THR A 53 -16.41 13.24 4.03
C THR A 53 -15.39 14.31 3.62
N PHE A 54 -14.10 14.06 3.81
CA PHE A 54 -13.07 14.91 3.22
C PHE A 54 -12.70 14.34 1.85
N GLY A 55 -13.16 15.01 0.80
CA GLY A 55 -13.11 14.53 -0.58
C GLY A 55 -14.02 13.31 -0.84
N SER A 56 -13.73 12.54 -1.88
CA SER A 56 -14.49 11.34 -2.29
C SER A 56 -14.24 10.10 -1.40
N LYS A 57 -13.64 10.26 -0.21
CA LYS A 57 -13.15 9.17 0.64
C LYS A 57 -13.69 9.36 2.06
N ASN A 58 -14.51 8.42 2.53
CA ASN A 58 -15.13 8.44 3.86
C ASN A 58 -14.11 8.17 4.99
N ILE A 59 -13.15 9.07 5.21
CA ILE A 59 -12.10 8.99 6.24
C ILE A 59 -11.92 10.36 6.93
N CYS A 60 -11.37 10.37 8.14
CA CYS A 60 -11.04 11.61 8.86
C CYS A 60 -9.78 12.28 8.27
N LYS A 61 -9.59 13.57 8.63
CA LYS A 61 -8.46 14.39 8.17
C LYS A 61 -7.09 13.74 8.45
N GLU A 62 -6.88 13.19 9.64
CA GLU A 62 -5.60 12.55 9.98
C GLU A 62 -5.31 11.32 9.12
N CYS A 63 -6.33 10.48 8.88
CA CYS A 63 -6.21 9.31 8.02
C CYS A 63 -5.97 9.70 6.56
N GLU A 64 -6.54 10.81 6.12
CA GLU A 64 -6.33 11.35 4.78
C GLU A 64 -4.90 11.85 4.59
N GLU A 65 -4.34 12.59 5.54
CA GLU A 65 -2.95 13.05 5.50
C GLU A 65 -1.97 11.88 5.34
N VAL A 66 -2.19 10.80 6.11
CA VAL A 66 -1.40 9.57 6.00
C VAL A 66 -1.56 8.91 4.64
N TYR A 67 -2.79 8.82 4.12
CA TYR A 67 -3.08 8.23 2.82
C TYR A 67 -2.43 9.02 1.67
N ASN A 68 -2.55 10.35 1.68
CA ASN A 68 -2.00 11.23 0.65
C ASN A 68 -0.48 11.16 0.64
N TYR A 69 0.14 11.21 1.82
CA TYR A 69 1.59 11.04 1.97
C TYR A 69 2.07 9.70 1.39
N ALA A 70 1.38 8.60 1.72
CA ALA A 70 1.74 7.29 1.22
C ALA A 70 1.57 7.17 -0.30
N CYS A 71 0.48 7.72 -0.85
CA CYS A 71 0.23 7.73 -2.30
C CYS A 71 1.32 8.46 -3.07
N GLU A 72 1.78 9.59 -2.55
CA GLU A 72 2.89 10.34 -3.13
C GLU A 72 4.17 9.50 -3.17
N ARG A 73 4.49 8.83 -2.05
CA ARG A 73 5.68 7.97 -1.94
C ARG A 73 5.60 6.75 -2.86
N THR A 74 4.45 6.10 -2.96
CA THR A 74 4.25 4.95 -3.86
C THR A 74 4.38 5.36 -5.32
N SER A 75 3.88 6.54 -5.70
CA SER A 75 3.98 7.05 -7.07
C SER A 75 5.42 7.33 -7.50
N LYS A 76 6.28 7.75 -6.57
CA LYS A 76 7.70 8.05 -6.79
C LYS A 76 8.63 6.85 -6.52
N CYS A 77 8.08 5.66 -6.28
CA CYS A 77 8.88 4.51 -5.86
C CYS A 77 9.66 3.88 -7.01
N ARG A 78 10.99 3.94 -6.93
CA ARG A 78 11.92 3.34 -7.92
C ARG A 78 11.89 1.81 -7.96
N PHE A 79 11.50 1.18 -6.84
CA PHE A 79 11.55 -0.28 -6.67
C PHE A 79 10.18 -0.95 -6.77
N ILE A 80 9.15 -0.25 -7.25
CA ILE A 80 7.78 -0.76 -7.25
C ILE A 80 7.63 -2.02 -8.12
N SER A 81 8.41 -2.15 -9.19
CA SER A 81 8.38 -3.32 -10.07
C SER A 81 8.91 -4.57 -9.37
N THR A 82 9.97 -4.43 -8.57
CA THR A 82 10.73 -5.54 -7.98
C THR A 82 10.23 -5.95 -6.59
N LYS A 83 9.76 -4.99 -5.77
CA LYS A 83 9.35 -5.27 -4.38
C LYS A 83 7.87 -5.61 -4.25
N THR A 84 7.53 -6.45 -3.28
CA THR A 84 6.14 -6.76 -2.89
C THR A 84 5.63 -5.82 -1.79
N PHE A 85 6.50 -5.43 -0.85
CA PHE A 85 6.14 -4.57 0.29
C PHE A 85 7.15 -3.45 0.50
N CYS A 86 6.69 -2.33 1.09
CA CYS A 86 7.58 -1.22 1.48
C CYS A 86 8.57 -1.59 2.58
N SER A 87 8.27 -2.61 3.40
CA SER A 87 9.17 -3.14 4.44
C SER A 87 10.42 -3.82 3.88
N ALA A 88 10.36 -4.34 2.65
CA ALA A 88 11.49 -4.99 1.98
C ALA A 88 12.40 -4.00 1.23
N CYS A 89 12.15 -2.69 1.34
CA CYS A 89 12.97 -1.69 0.68
C CYS A 89 14.30 -1.49 1.40
N SER A 90 15.40 -1.45 0.64
CA SER A 90 16.75 -1.18 1.16
C SER A 90 16.93 0.26 1.66
N SER A 91 16.18 1.23 1.15
CA SER A 91 16.29 2.64 1.51
C SER A 91 15.13 3.15 2.38
N HIS A 92 15.43 3.96 3.40
CA HIS A 92 14.42 4.65 4.19
C HIS A 92 13.79 5.83 3.43
N CYS A 93 12.58 5.62 2.91
CA CYS A 93 11.81 6.65 2.17
C CYS A 93 10.68 7.30 2.99
N TYR A 94 10.35 6.74 4.16
CA TYR A 94 9.30 7.24 5.06
C TYR A 94 9.89 8.04 6.22
N LYS A 95 9.29 9.19 6.53
CA LYS A 95 9.51 9.89 7.82
C LYS A 95 9.11 8.97 8.97
N LYS A 96 9.83 9.04 10.10
CA LYS A 96 9.64 8.16 11.26
C LYS A 96 8.18 8.20 11.76
N ASP A 97 7.63 9.39 11.98
CA ASP A 97 6.27 9.56 12.50
C ASP A 97 5.21 8.98 11.57
N MET A 98 5.33 9.22 10.26
CA MET A 98 4.40 8.68 9.26
C MET A 98 4.53 7.16 9.11
N ARG A 99 5.74 6.62 9.31
CA ARG A 99 6.00 5.18 9.26
C ARG A 99 5.29 4.47 10.41
N GLU A 100 5.32 5.03 11.61
CA GLU A 100 4.65 4.48 12.78
C GLU A 100 3.12 4.49 12.61
N LYS A 101 2.56 5.60 12.13
CA LYS A 101 1.14 5.70 11.79
C LYS A 101 0.71 4.61 10.80
N ILE A 102 1.42 4.46 9.67
CA ILE A 102 1.10 3.40 8.70
C ILE A 102 1.32 2.02 9.28
N LYS A 103 2.37 1.78 10.05
CA LYS A 103 2.61 0.48 10.68
C LYS A 103 1.43 0.08 11.57
N ASN A 104 0.90 1.00 12.36
CA ASN A 104 -0.25 0.76 13.22
C ASN A 104 -1.51 0.42 12.39
N ILE A 105 -1.75 1.16 11.30
CA ILE A 105 -2.86 0.89 10.37
C ILE A 105 -2.69 -0.49 9.71
N MET A 106 -1.48 -0.82 9.26
CA MET A 106 -1.18 -2.10 8.61
C MET A 106 -1.35 -3.29 9.57
N ILE A 107 -0.89 -3.17 10.82
CA ILE A 107 -1.05 -4.22 11.84
C ILE A 107 -2.53 -4.39 12.18
N PHE A 108 -3.23 -3.29 12.44
CA PHE A 108 -4.64 -3.30 12.82
C PHE A 108 -5.54 -3.88 11.71
N SER A 109 -5.35 -3.39 10.48
CA SER A 109 -6.16 -3.78 9.34
C SER A 109 -5.72 -5.11 8.76
N GLY A 110 -4.43 -5.44 8.82
CA GLY A 110 -3.90 -6.74 8.41
C GLY A 110 -4.46 -7.89 9.25
N LYS A 111 -4.51 -7.75 10.58
CA LYS A 111 -5.15 -8.72 11.48
C LYS A 111 -6.62 -8.95 11.12
N ARG A 112 -7.33 -7.92 10.67
CA ARG A 112 -8.76 -7.99 10.30
C ARG A 112 -9.02 -8.50 8.89
N MET A 113 -8.12 -8.22 7.94
CA MET A 113 -8.22 -8.75 6.57
C MET A 113 -8.03 -10.27 6.51
N ILE A 114 -7.30 -10.85 7.45
CA ILE A 114 -7.11 -12.30 7.56
C ILE A 114 -8.44 -13.06 7.67
N PHE A 115 -9.45 -12.44 8.30
CA PHE A 115 -10.77 -13.06 8.50
C PHE A 115 -11.69 -12.99 7.26
N TYR A 116 -11.31 -12.29 6.19
CA TYR A 116 -12.16 -12.10 5.00
C TYR A 116 -11.80 -13.02 3.83
N SER A 117 -10.60 -13.60 3.81
CA SER A 117 -10.18 -14.59 2.80
C SER A 117 -9.05 -15.46 3.35
N PRO A 118 -9.34 -16.68 3.83
CA PRO A 118 -8.36 -17.53 4.52
C PRO A 118 -7.15 -17.88 3.64
N VAL A 119 -7.31 -17.97 2.32
CA VAL A 119 -6.23 -18.37 1.39
C VAL A 119 -5.22 -17.24 1.12
N ILE A 120 -5.68 -15.99 1.00
CA ILE A 120 -4.80 -14.81 0.80
C ILE A 120 -4.09 -14.47 2.12
N ALA A 121 -4.80 -14.62 3.23
CA ALA A 121 -4.30 -14.44 4.58
C ALA A 121 -3.11 -15.36 4.89
N LEU A 122 -3.19 -16.65 4.56
CA LEU A 122 -2.11 -17.61 4.82
C LEU A 122 -0.82 -17.26 4.05
N LYS A 123 -0.92 -16.88 2.76
CA LYS A 123 0.25 -16.37 2.00
C LYS A 123 0.85 -15.11 2.63
N HIS A 124 0.01 -14.20 3.11
CA HIS A 124 0.45 -12.94 3.70
C HIS A 124 1.10 -13.14 5.08
N VAL A 125 0.53 -14.02 5.91
CA VAL A 125 1.06 -14.39 7.23
C VAL A 125 2.37 -15.16 7.07
N PHE A 126 2.48 -16.09 6.12
CA PHE A 126 3.73 -16.79 5.85
C PHE A 126 4.86 -15.83 5.45
N VAL A 127 4.60 -14.89 4.54
CA VAL A 127 5.58 -13.87 4.14
C VAL A 127 5.90 -12.90 5.30
N MET A 128 4.91 -12.52 6.11
CA MET A 128 5.15 -11.69 7.31
C MET A 128 5.94 -12.43 8.40
N PHE A 129 5.69 -13.72 8.60
CA PHE A 129 6.34 -14.55 9.61
C PHE A 129 7.81 -14.85 9.23
N VAL A 130 8.06 -15.18 7.96
CA VAL A 130 9.42 -15.40 7.42
C VAL A 130 10.28 -14.13 7.50
N CYS A 131 9.70 -12.95 7.27
CA CYS A 131 10.42 -11.68 7.45
C CYS A 131 10.63 -11.29 8.93
N ASN A 132 9.86 -11.82 9.87
CA ASN A 132 10.00 -11.52 11.30
C ASN A 132 11.12 -12.34 11.96
N MET A 133 11.42 -13.54 11.44
CA MET A 133 12.49 -14.39 11.97
C MET A 133 13.91 -13.94 11.59
N LYS A 134 14.08 -13.23 10.47
CA LYS A 134 15.40 -12.75 10.02
C LYS A 134 15.92 -11.50 10.75
N LYS A 135 15.21 -11.04 11.78
CA LYS A 135 15.58 -9.87 12.61
C LYS A 135 16.11 -10.24 14.00
N ASN A 136 16.13 -11.53 14.34
CA ASN A 136 16.63 -12.04 15.63
C ASN A 136 17.70 -13.15 15.45
N ILE A 137 18.39 -13.17 14.31
CA ILE A 137 19.68 -13.85 14.11
C ILE A 137 20.66 -12.79 13.64
#